data_AF-A0A9P9IMY3-F1
#
_entry.id   AF-A0A9P9IMY3-F1
#
_cell.length_a   1.000
_cell.length_b   1.000
_cell.length_c   1.000
_cell.angle_alpha   90.00
_cell.angle_beta   90.00
_cell.angle_gamma   90.00
#
_symmetry.space_group_name_H-M   'P 1'
#
loop_
_entity.id
_entity.type
_entity.pdbx_description
1 polymer ?
#
loop_
_entity_poly.entity_id
_entity_poly.type
_entity_poly.pdbx_seq_one_letter_code
_entity_poly.pdbx_strand_id
1 'polypeptide(L)'
;MLLPPKFRTRTLLSLVWACVVVVLFLTASSHWKDISVIPQANESSQDVVNGSTNCSPLEPTISTLPNRPGLATALSPAQLLCRPRNQTTAVTKLLYQSWKSNEPPAKFKHWSDGCREKRQDWEWVLWTDEDNLRLVQKYFPALEDTYLGLPGNIYRVDFMRNLYMYHFGGV
;
A
#
# COMPACT_ATOMS: atom_id res chain seq x y z
N MET A 1 12.31 34.56 -62.25
CA MET A 1 12.24 34.25 -60.80
C MET A 1 10.79 34.42 -60.35
N LEU A 2 10.00 33.34 -60.31
CA LEU A 2 8.66 33.32 -59.69
C LEU A 2 8.43 31.92 -59.09
N LEU A 3 8.26 31.86 -57.77
CA LEU A 3 8.00 30.64 -56.97
C LEU A 3 6.50 30.25 -57.03
N PRO A 4 6.15 28.96 -56.90
CA PRO A 4 4.76 28.52 -56.89
C PRO A 4 4.05 28.80 -55.55
N PRO A 5 2.70 28.88 -55.54
CA PRO A 5 1.92 29.23 -54.36
C PRO A 5 1.90 28.07 -53.34
N LYS A 6 2.15 28.40 -52.07
CA LYS A 6 2.07 27.46 -50.95
C LYS A 6 0.60 27.10 -50.67
N PHE A 7 0.25 25.85 -50.91
CA PHE A 7 -1.04 25.27 -50.53
C PHE A 7 -1.20 25.30 -49.00
N ARG A 8 -2.35 25.79 -48.53
CA ARG A 8 -2.68 26.10 -47.14
C ARG A 8 -2.98 24.80 -46.35
N THR A 9 -1.95 24.17 -45.78
CA THR A 9 -2.01 22.92 -45.01
C THR A 9 -2.54 23.05 -43.57
N ARG A 10 -2.85 24.27 -43.11
CA ARG A 10 -3.20 24.53 -41.70
C ARG A 10 -4.62 24.13 -41.30
N THR A 11 -5.58 24.09 -42.23
CA THR A 11 -6.99 23.83 -41.90
C THR A 11 -7.32 22.34 -41.74
N LEU A 12 -6.61 21.46 -42.45
CA LEU A 12 -6.81 20.01 -42.37
C LEU A 12 -6.25 19.43 -41.06
N LEU A 13 -5.14 19.96 -40.55
CA LEU A 13 -4.53 19.50 -39.30
C LEU A 13 -5.44 19.78 -38.08
N SER A 14 -6.13 20.92 -38.07
CA SER A 14 -7.08 21.28 -37.00
C SER A 14 -8.34 20.41 -36.98
N LEU A 15 -8.84 19.99 -38.15
CA LEU A 15 -9.99 19.10 -38.26
C LEU A 15 -9.64 17.65 -37.88
N VAL A 16 -8.45 17.17 -38.26
CA VAL A 16 -7.97 15.85 -37.86
C VAL A 16 -7.74 15.79 -36.34
N TRP A 17 -7.17 16.84 -35.74
CA TRP A 17 -6.99 16.89 -34.28
C TRP A 17 -8.32 16.98 -33.53
N ALA A 18 -9.29 17.74 -34.04
CA ALA A 18 -10.63 17.78 -33.46
C ALA A 18 -11.33 16.41 -33.52
N CYS A 19 -11.20 15.67 -34.62
CA CYS A 19 -11.73 14.31 -34.72
C CYS A 19 -11.04 13.33 -33.76
N VAL A 20 -9.71 13.41 -33.60
CA VAL A 20 -8.98 12.54 -32.65
C VAL A 20 -9.39 12.83 -31.20
N VAL A 21 -9.56 14.11 -30.83
CA VAL A 21 -10.03 14.48 -29.48
C VAL A 21 -11.47 14.00 -29.25
N VAL A 22 -12.37 14.20 -30.21
CA VAL A 22 -13.77 13.74 -30.10
C VAL A 22 -13.86 12.21 -30.03
N VAL A 23 -13.05 11.47 -30.81
CA VAL A 23 -13.00 10.01 -30.75
C VAL A 23 -12.43 9.51 -29.42
N LEU A 24 -11.38 10.15 -28.88
CA LEU A 24 -10.84 9.81 -27.55
C LEU A 24 -11.82 10.11 -26.41
N PHE A 25 -12.60 11.20 -26.51
CA PHE A 25 -13.65 11.51 -25.53
C PHE A 25 -14.86 10.57 -25.65
N LEU A 26 -15.19 10.09 -26.85
CA LEU A 26 -16.30 9.15 -27.05
C LEU A 26 -15.93 7.70 -26.70
N THR A 27 -14.70 7.24 -26.94
CA THR A 27 -14.25 5.89 -26.55
C THR A 27 -13.90 5.77 -25.06
N ALA A 28 -13.57 6.87 -24.40
CA ALA A 28 -13.43 6.90 -22.94
C ALA A 28 -14.76 6.69 -22.21
N SER A 29 -15.91 6.84 -22.87
CA SER A 29 -17.24 6.68 -22.25
C SER A 29 -17.78 5.24 -22.28
N SER A 30 -17.18 4.35 -23.08
CA SER A 30 -17.64 2.97 -23.23
C SER A 30 -16.88 1.92 -22.41
N HIS A 31 -15.80 2.30 -21.71
CA HIS A 31 -14.98 1.35 -20.94
C HIS A 31 -15.13 1.47 -19.41
N TRP A 32 -15.95 2.40 -18.91
CA TRP A 32 -16.14 2.63 -17.47
C TRP A 32 -17.43 2.02 -16.91
N LYS A 33 -18.17 1.22 -17.70
CA LYS A 33 -19.43 0.63 -17.26
C LYS A 33 -19.30 -0.67 -16.46
N ASP A 34 -18.08 -1.23 -16.34
CA ASP A 34 -17.87 -2.53 -15.68
C ASP A 34 -17.20 -2.46 -14.28
N ILE A 35 -16.98 -1.26 -13.71
CA ILE A 35 -16.47 -1.11 -12.34
C ILE A 35 -17.64 -0.83 -11.36
N SER A 36 -18.70 -1.64 -11.41
CA SER A 36 -19.78 -1.55 -10.43
C SER A 36 -20.29 -2.91 -9.98
N VAL A 37 -19.39 -3.87 -9.80
CA VAL A 37 -19.66 -5.10 -9.04
C VAL A 37 -18.55 -5.27 -8.02
N ILE A 38 -18.61 -4.49 -6.94
CA ILE A 38 -18.08 -4.95 -5.65
C ILE A 38 -19.14 -5.93 -5.15
N PRO A 39 -18.85 -7.23 -4.98
CA PRO A 39 -19.78 -8.11 -4.30
C PRO A 39 -19.99 -7.51 -2.91
N GLN A 40 -21.25 -7.18 -2.58
CA GLN A 40 -21.64 -6.90 -1.22
C GLN A 40 -21.21 -8.11 -0.40
N ALA A 41 -20.17 -7.94 0.42
CA ALA A 41 -19.87 -8.88 1.48
C ALA A 41 -21.12 -8.89 2.36
N ASN A 42 -21.83 -10.00 2.30
CA ASN A 42 -22.98 -10.27 3.15
C ASN A 42 -22.53 -10.21 4.60
N GLU A 43 -23.01 -9.19 5.32
CA GLU A 43 -23.10 -9.23 6.77
C GLU A 43 -24.11 -10.32 7.17
N SER A 44 -23.62 -11.54 7.34
CA SER A 44 -24.29 -12.56 8.13
C SER A 44 -23.26 -13.55 8.66
N SER A 45 -22.71 -13.22 9.84
CA SER A 45 -22.31 -14.18 10.86
C SER A 45 -21.72 -13.40 12.04
N GLN A 46 -22.56 -13.13 13.04
CA GLN A 46 -22.08 -13.09 14.42
C GLN A 46 -21.67 -14.52 14.77
N ASP A 47 -20.46 -14.90 14.39
CA ASP A 47 -19.80 -16.05 14.97
C ASP A 47 -18.61 -15.52 15.74
N VAL A 48 -18.76 -15.47 17.07
CA VAL A 48 -17.63 -15.50 18.01
C VAL A 48 -16.95 -16.85 17.78
N VAL A 49 -16.17 -16.95 16.71
CA VAL A 49 -15.28 -18.08 16.49
C VAL A 49 -14.10 -17.82 17.40
N ASN A 50 -14.04 -18.57 18.51
CA ASN A 50 -12.81 -18.92 19.19
C ASN A 50 -11.90 -19.67 18.20
N GLY A 51 -11.38 -18.93 17.23
CA GLY A 51 -10.43 -19.38 16.25
C GLY A 51 -9.07 -19.01 16.79
N SER A 52 -8.54 -19.86 17.67
CA SER A 52 -7.09 -20.01 17.80
C SER A 52 -6.56 -20.49 16.46
N THR A 53 -6.48 -19.61 15.45
CA THR A 53 -5.50 -19.76 14.40
C THR A 53 -4.19 -19.76 15.15
N ASN A 54 -3.55 -20.93 15.22
CA ASN A 54 -2.20 -21.10 15.71
C ASN A 54 -1.28 -20.20 14.88
N CYS A 55 -1.26 -18.92 15.23
CA CYS A 55 -0.21 -18.00 14.92
C CYS A 55 0.93 -18.38 15.87
N SER A 56 1.46 -19.59 15.69
CA SER A 56 2.63 -20.02 16.44
C SER A 56 3.75 -19.08 16.01
N PRO A 57 4.33 -18.31 16.95
CA PRO A 57 5.54 -17.55 16.69
C PRO A 57 6.69 -18.56 16.61
N LEU A 58 6.69 -19.40 15.59
CA LEU A 58 7.82 -20.23 15.22
C LEU A 58 8.54 -19.52 14.07
N GLU A 59 8.95 -18.28 14.33
CA GLU A 59 10.24 -17.81 13.85
C GLU A 59 11.07 -17.43 15.08
N PRO A 60 12.32 -17.92 15.20
CA PRO A 60 13.24 -17.47 16.23
C PRO A 60 13.70 -16.06 15.85
N THR A 61 12.89 -15.06 16.17
CA THR A 61 13.29 -13.66 16.14
C THR A 61 12.55 -12.91 17.24
N ILE A 62 12.70 -13.42 18.47
CA ILE A 62 12.52 -12.58 19.65
C ILE A 62 13.52 -11.41 19.50
N SER A 63 13.00 -10.22 19.24
CA SER A 63 13.65 -8.92 19.47
C SER A 63 15.05 -8.68 18.85
N THR A 64 15.22 -8.70 17.53
CA THR A 64 16.48 -8.16 16.95
C THR A 64 16.58 -6.63 17.06
N LEU A 65 15.51 -5.95 17.50
CA LEU A 65 15.57 -4.53 17.85
C LEU A 65 15.57 -4.40 19.37
N PRO A 66 16.70 -4.03 20.00
CA PRO A 66 16.75 -3.83 21.43
C PRO A 66 15.70 -2.79 21.82
N ASN A 67 14.87 -3.13 22.81
CA ASN A 67 13.89 -2.20 23.34
C ASN A 67 14.65 -1.05 24.01
N ARG A 68 14.61 0.12 23.40
CA ARG A 68 15.37 1.29 23.84
C ARG A 68 14.44 2.20 24.65
N PRO A 69 14.75 2.49 25.93
CA PRO A 69 13.95 3.37 26.75
C PRO A 69 13.73 4.72 26.06
N GLY A 70 12.51 5.25 26.11
CA GLY A 70 12.15 6.52 25.50
C GLY A 70 11.85 6.47 23.99
N LEU A 71 11.81 5.29 23.38
CA LEU A 71 11.32 5.09 22.01
C LEU A 71 10.00 4.31 22.01
N ALA A 72 9.20 4.48 20.95
CA ALA A 72 8.12 3.56 20.61
C ALA A 72 8.57 2.10 20.68
N THR A 73 7.73 1.25 21.31
CA THR A 73 8.00 -0.18 21.52
C THR A 73 8.09 -0.90 20.19
N ALA A 74 9.18 -1.62 19.94
CA ALA A 74 9.34 -2.37 18.70
C ALA A 74 8.39 -3.58 18.67
N LEU A 75 7.65 -3.74 17.57
CA LEU A 75 6.74 -4.85 17.29
C LEU A 75 7.13 -5.47 15.95
N SER A 76 7.28 -6.80 15.90
CA SER A 76 7.64 -7.45 14.64
C SER A 76 6.44 -7.52 13.69
N PRO A 77 6.66 -7.49 12.36
CA PRO A 77 5.59 -7.72 11.38
C PRO A 77 4.84 -9.03 11.62
N ALA A 78 5.56 -10.12 11.93
CA ALA A 78 4.94 -11.41 12.24
C ALA A 78 3.97 -11.34 13.43
N GLN A 79 4.35 -10.64 14.51
CA GLN A 79 3.47 -10.43 15.66
C GLN A 79 2.25 -9.58 15.29
N LEU A 80 2.42 -8.53 14.49
CA LEU A 80 1.30 -7.69 14.04
C LEU A 80 0.34 -8.46 13.12
N LEU A 81 0.87 -9.29 12.21
CA LEU A 81 0.09 -10.18 11.35
C LEU A 81 -0.72 -11.22 12.14
N CYS A 82 -0.47 -11.41 13.43
CA CYS A 82 -1.30 -12.29 14.27
C CYS A 82 -2.48 -11.57 14.93
N ARG A 83 -2.57 -10.24 14.79
CA ARG A 83 -3.67 -9.47 15.38
C ARG A 83 -4.93 -9.55 14.51
N PRO A 84 -6.13 -9.54 15.11
CA PRO A 84 -7.35 -9.34 14.36
C PRO A 84 -7.35 -7.95 13.71
N ARG A 85 -8.16 -7.80 12.66
CA ARG A 85 -8.35 -6.51 11.99
C ARG A 85 -8.86 -5.46 12.98
N ASN A 86 -8.30 -4.25 12.94
CA ASN A 86 -8.82 -3.16 13.75
C ASN A 86 -10.11 -2.58 13.12
N GLN A 87 -11.19 -2.48 13.90
CA GLN A 87 -12.49 -1.94 13.48
C GLN A 87 -12.87 -0.63 14.22
N THR A 88 -11.94 -0.07 14.99
CA THR A 88 -12.17 1.17 15.74
C THR A 88 -12.04 2.41 14.84
N THR A 89 -12.78 3.47 15.18
CA THR A 89 -12.71 4.77 14.50
C THR A 89 -11.57 5.65 15.02
N ALA A 90 -10.99 5.29 16.17
CA ALA A 90 -9.82 5.97 16.72
C ALA A 90 -8.54 5.56 15.97
N VAL A 91 -7.60 6.49 15.84
CA VAL A 91 -6.29 6.19 15.23
C VAL A 91 -5.55 5.19 16.13
N THR A 92 -5.24 4.02 15.57
CA THR A 92 -4.38 3.03 16.24
C THR A 92 -3.01 3.63 16.51
N LYS A 93 -2.44 3.38 17.68
CA LYS A 93 -1.08 3.83 18.04
C LYS A 93 0.00 2.93 17.44
N LEU A 94 -0.01 2.80 16.11
CA LEU A 94 0.95 2.04 15.33
C LEU A 94 1.70 2.97 14.39
N LEU A 95 3.04 2.92 14.43
CA LEU A 95 3.94 3.65 13.56
C LEU A 95 4.62 2.67 12.59
N TYR A 96 4.35 2.80 11.30
CA TYR A 96 4.95 1.97 10.26
C TYR A 96 6.13 2.67 9.61
N GLN A 97 7.17 1.88 9.37
CA GLN A 97 8.25 2.24 8.47
C GLN A 97 8.56 1.03 7.61
N SER A 98 9.06 1.26 6.40
CA SER A 98 9.47 0.17 5.50
C SER A 98 10.92 0.37 5.09
N TRP A 99 11.64 -0.73 5.00
CA TRP A 99 12.99 -0.73 4.46
C TRP A 99 13.29 -2.06 3.80
N LYS A 100 14.25 -2.09 2.87
CA LYS A 100 14.68 -3.33 2.19
C LYS A 100 15.26 -4.40 3.12
N SER A 101 15.57 -4.05 4.37
CA SER A 101 16.15 -4.95 5.37
C SER A 101 15.75 -4.47 6.77
N ASN A 102 15.97 -5.32 7.78
CA ASN A 102 15.69 -4.97 9.18
C ASN A 102 16.66 -3.94 9.79
N GLU A 103 17.70 -3.55 9.05
CA GLU A 103 18.75 -2.65 9.52
C GLU A 103 18.97 -1.50 8.51
N PRO A 104 18.23 -0.39 8.64
CA PRO A 104 18.45 0.78 7.82
C PRO A 104 19.79 1.47 8.15
N PRO A 105 20.48 2.07 7.16
CA PRO A 105 21.70 2.83 7.40
C PRO A 105 21.54 3.91 8.48
N ALA A 106 22.61 4.18 9.24
CA ALA A 106 22.59 5.05 10.43
C ALA A 106 21.88 6.41 10.21
N LYS A 107 22.08 7.04 9.05
CA LYS A 107 21.43 8.32 8.71
C LYS A 107 19.89 8.25 8.72
N PHE A 108 19.31 7.14 8.27
CA PHE A 108 17.86 6.93 8.26
C PHE A 108 17.35 6.49 9.62
N LYS A 109 18.17 5.74 10.36
CA LYS A 109 17.88 5.36 11.74
C LYS A 109 17.70 6.58 12.65
N HIS A 110 18.48 7.65 12.45
CA HIS A 110 18.28 8.91 13.18
C HIS A 110 16.88 9.50 13.01
N TRP A 111 16.35 9.52 11.78
CA TRP A 111 14.99 9.99 11.52
C TRP A 111 13.91 9.04 12.06
N SER A 112 14.17 7.73 11.98
CA SER A 112 13.32 6.72 12.60
C SER A 112 13.22 6.94 14.11
N ASP A 113 14.36 7.09 14.78
CA ASP A 113 14.45 7.31 16.22
C ASP A 113 13.72 8.61 16.61
N GLY A 114 13.93 9.73 15.90
CA GLY A 114 13.20 10.98 16.17
C GLY A 114 11.67 10.87 16.01
N CYS A 115 11.19 10.03 15.09
CA CYS A 115 9.76 9.72 14.96
C CYS A 115 9.23 8.87 16.12
N ARG A 116 10.06 7.97 16.67
CA ARG A 116 9.71 7.06 17.76
C ARG A 116 9.78 7.76 19.12
N GLU A 117 10.73 8.67 19.32
CA GLU A 117 10.87 9.49 20.54
C GLU A 117 9.63 10.36 20.81
N LYS A 118 8.99 10.83 19.75
CA LYS A 118 7.77 11.65 19.82
C LYS A 118 6.49 10.83 20.07
N ARG A 119 6.57 9.50 20.02
CA ARG A 119 5.45 8.55 20.05
C ARG A 119 5.77 7.36 20.97
N GLN A 120 6.20 7.66 22.19
CA GLN A 120 6.69 6.64 23.13
C GLN A 120 5.59 5.66 23.57
N ASP A 121 4.33 6.09 23.53
CA ASP A 121 3.14 5.29 23.83
C ASP A 121 2.60 4.51 22.61
N TRP A 122 3.34 4.50 21.50
CA TRP A 122 3.01 3.76 20.27
C TRP A 122 3.89 2.52 20.13
N GLU A 123 3.44 1.60 19.28
CA GLU A 123 4.29 0.51 18.80
C GLU A 123 4.84 0.86 17.42
N TRP A 124 6.06 0.43 17.13
CA TRP A 124 6.76 0.70 15.89
C TRP A 124 7.07 -0.61 15.16
N VAL A 125 6.72 -0.65 13.88
CA VAL A 125 6.92 -1.81 13.00
C VAL A 125 7.76 -1.42 11.80
N LEU A 126 8.84 -2.16 11.56
CA LEU A 126 9.65 -2.06 10.36
C LEU A 126 9.29 -3.20 9.40
N TRP A 127 8.77 -2.85 8.22
CA TRP A 127 8.35 -3.79 7.18
C TRP A 127 9.43 -4.01 6.13
N THR A 128 9.74 -5.28 5.86
CA THR A 128 10.56 -5.69 4.70
C THR A 128 9.71 -6.02 3.49
N ASP A 129 10.34 -6.21 2.33
CA ASP A 129 9.65 -6.64 1.10
C ASP A 129 9.01 -8.03 1.29
N GLU A 130 9.65 -8.91 2.06
CA GLU A 130 9.13 -10.23 2.43
C GLU A 130 7.91 -10.12 3.36
N ASP A 131 7.96 -9.24 4.36
CA ASP A 131 6.82 -9.01 5.26
C ASP A 131 5.61 -8.46 4.51
N ASN A 132 5.86 -7.61 3.52
CA ASN A 132 4.82 -7.05 2.66
C ASN A 132 4.11 -8.12 1.85
N LEU A 133 4.87 -9.02 1.23
CA LEU A 133 4.29 -10.13 0.50
C LEU A 133 3.47 -11.04 1.41
N ARG A 134 3.96 -11.34 2.63
CA ARG A 134 3.21 -12.12 3.63
C ARG A 134 1.88 -11.46 4.00
N LEU A 135 1.85 -10.15 4.16
CA LEU A 135 0.61 -9.41 4.43
C LEU A 135 -0.39 -9.54 3.29
N VAL A 136 0.06 -9.36 2.05
CA VAL A 136 -0.78 -9.49 0.85
C VAL A 136 -1.35 -10.90 0.76
N GLN A 137 -0.49 -11.93 0.83
CA GLN A 137 -0.92 -13.33 0.79
C GLN A 137 -1.92 -13.69 1.89
N LYS A 138 -1.72 -13.14 3.10
CA LYS A 138 -2.56 -13.46 4.25
C LYS A 138 -3.94 -12.79 4.21
N TYR A 139 -4.00 -11.52 3.86
CA TYR A 139 -5.21 -10.71 4.03
C TYR A 139 -5.83 -10.21 2.73
N PHE A 140 -5.07 -10.21 1.64
CA PHE A 140 -5.48 -9.69 0.34
C PHE A 140 -5.03 -10.61 -0.82
N PRO A 141 -5.30 -11.92 -0.78
CA PRO A 141 -4.78 -12.86 -1.77
C PRO A 141 -5.21 -12.50 -3.21
N ALA A 142 -6.38 -11.91 -3.39
CA ALA A 142 -6.86 -11.42 -4.69
C ALA A 142 -6.01 -10.27 -5.27
N LEU A 143 -5.17 -9.61 -4.46
CA LEU A 143 -4.28 -8.53 -4.89
C LEU A 143 -2.83 -9.00 -5.10
N GLU A 144 -2.51 -10.27 -4.89
CA GLU A 144 -1.13 -10.78 -4.99
C GLU A 144 -0.53 -10.58 -6.39
N ASP A 145 -1.25 -11.00 -7.43
CA ASP A 145 -0.81 -10.82 -8.82
C ASP A 145 -0.63 -9.34 -9.16
N THR A 146 -1.52 -8.48 -8.64
CA THR A 146 -1.40 -7.03 -8.82
C THR A 146 -0.15 -6.49 -8.14
N TYR A 147 0.10 -6.89 -6.89
CA TYR A 147 1.27 -6.47 -6.11
C TYR A 147 2.59 -6.92 -6.76
N LEU A 148 2.66 -8.18 -7.21
CA LEU A 148 3.83 -8.73 -7.88
C LEU A 148 4.06 -8.09 -9.25
N GLY A 149 2.98 -7.74 -9.97
CA GLY A 149 3.01 -7.08 -11.27
C GLY A 149 3.40 -5.60 -11.25
N LEU A 150 3.53 -4.97 -10.08
CA LEU A 150 3.95 -3.57 -9.99
C LEU A 150 5.37 -3.35 -10.55
N PRO A 151 5.62 -2.26 -11.30
CA PRO A 151 6.84 -2.09 -12.10
C PRO A 151 8.11 -1.86 -11.28
N GLY A 152 8.02 -1.73 -9.95
CA GLY A 152 9.18 -1.62 -9.08
C GLY A 152 8.84 -1.49 -7.60
N ASN A 153 9.86 -1.61 -6.75
CA ASN A 153 9.67 -1.66 -5.30
C ASN A 153 9.08 -0.37 -4.72
N ILE A 154 9.34 0.81 -5.31
CA ILE A 154 8.73 2.05 -4.81
C ILE A 154 7.19 2.02 -4.93
N TYR A 155 6.67 1.48 -6.03
CA TYR A 155 5.23 1.30 -6.22
C TYR A 155 4.65 0.28 -5.25
N ARG A 156 5.40 -0.79 -4.97
CA ARG A 156 5.02 -1.79 -3.95
C ARG A 156 4.93 -1.15 -2.57
N VAL A 157 5.92 -0.38 -2.16
CA VAL A 157 5.89 0.33 -0.86
C VAL A 157 4.72 1.30 -0.77
N ASP A 158 4.44 2.05 -1.83
CA ASP A 158 3.29 2.97 -1.85
C ASP A 158 1.94 2.25 -1.82
N PHE A 159 1.84 1.10 -2.47
CA PHE A 159 0.67 0.23 -2.40
C PHE A 159 0.47 -0.31 -0.97
N MET A 160 1.54 -0.81 -0.34
CA MET A 160 1.48 -1.41 0.99
C MET A 160 1.07 -0.43 2.09
N ARG A 161 1.45 0.85 1.98
CA ARG A 161 1.04 1.88 2.94
C ARG A 161 -0.48 1.91 3.13
N ASN A 162 -1.21 1.80 2.02
CA ASN A 162 -2.68 1.77 2.06
C ASN A 162 -3.21 0.49 2.73
N LEU A 163 -2.56 -0.65 2.49
CA LEU A 163 -2.97 -1.93 3.08
C LEU A 163 -2.74 -1.99 4.59
N TYR A 164 -1.61 -1.46 5.10
CA TYR A 164 -1.37 -1.36 6.54
C TYR A 164 -2.49 -0.55 7.22
N MET A 165 -2.75 0.65 6.70
CA MET A 165 -3.76 1.55 7.25
C MET A 165 -5.17 0.96 7.16
N TYR A 166 -5.51 0.29 6.06
CA TYR A 166 -6.82 -0.33 5.89
C TYR A 166 -7.06 -1.50 6.85
N HIS A 167 -6.02 -2.30 7.14
CA HIS A 167 -6.15 -3.50 7.97
C HIS A 167 -5.94 -3.23 9.47
N PHE A 168 -4.92 -2.45 9.81
CA PHE A 168 -4.47 -2.24 11.19
C PHE A 168 -4.74 -0.82 11.71
N GLY A 169 -5.11 0.14 10.85
CA GLY A 169 -5.12 1.57 11.18
C GLY A 169 -3.69 2.12 11.28
N GLY A 170 -3.44 3.10 12.14
CA GLY A 170 -2.08 3.63 12.37
C GLY A 170 -1.58 4.62 11.33
N VAL A 171 -0.26 4.86 11.34
CA VAL A 171 0.46 5.85 10.52
C VAL A 171 1.75 5.29 9.98
#